data_AF-A0AAE9Y6E8-F1
#
_entry.id   AF-A0AAE9Y6E8-F1
#
_cell.length_a   1.000
_cell.length_b   1.000
_cell.length_c   1.000
_cell.angle_alpha   90.00
_cell.angle_beta   90.00
_cell.angle_gamma   90.00
#
_symmetry.space_group_name_H-M   'P 1'
#
loop_
_entity.id
_entity.type
_entity.pdbx_description
1 polymer ?
#
loop_
_entity_poly.entity_id
_entity_poly.type
_entity_poly.pdbx_seq_one_letter_code
_entity_poly.pdbx_strand_id
1 'polypeptide(L)'
;MSDDDRHPVERDEAATSEAVAEDEGRTAGAVAVEEANRDDAGRGSTDDQDPDAWGLQAKIFGAIAVFMVVIAVVYWFMSYEAAGTTFLAVSALMTGVPALYLGWPRNRGDRAAPQVHHEPGHDPHDGVWFPDASIWPLAIGVSMALVGNGFLLGRWLLAPALVLLAWSIGGMIRQGRHRL
;
A
#
# COMPACT_ATOMS: atom_id res chain seq x y z
N MET A 1 51.15 60.51 23.59
CA MET A 1 50.92 60.66 22.14
C MET A 1 51.77 59.60 21.47
N SER A 2 51.16 58.79 20.60
CA SER A 2 51.62 57.47 20.14
C SER A 2 51.36 56.39 21.19
N ASP A 3 50.18 55.76 21.29
CA ASP A 3 49.22 55.33 20.28
C ASP A 3 49.85 54.57 19.10
N ASP A 4 49.27 53.41 18.83
CA ASP A 4 49.42 52.63 17.61
C ASP A 4 50.80 52.00 17.32
N ASP A 5 51.07 50.82 17.90
CA ASP A 5 51.97 49.81 17.30
C ASP A 5 51.71 48.40 17.87
N ARG A 6 50.44 48.07 18.17
CA ARG A 6 50.04 46.67 18.29
C ARG A 6 49.88 46.13 16.87
N HIS A 7 50.87 45.34 16.47
CA HIS A 7 51.01 44.64 15.20
C HIS A 7 49.65 44.20 14.61
N PRO A 8 49.40 44.44 13.31
CA PRO A 8 48.11 44.14 12.66
C PRO A 8 47.71 42.65 12.70
N VAL A 9 48.67 41.77 12.95
CA VAL A 9 48.50 40.32 12.88
C VAL A 9 47.65 39.76 14.06
N GLU A 10 47.80 40.29 15.28
CA GLU A 10 47.04 39.78 16.44
C GLU A 10 45.55 40.18 16.42
N ARG A 11 45.19 41.31 15.80
CA ARG A 11 43.78 41.70 15.64
C ARG A 11 43.08 40.82 14.61
N ASP A 12 43.79 40.45 13.54
CA ASP A 12 43.26 39.55 12.52
C ASP A 12 43.09 38.13 13.06
N GLU A 13 44.00 37.63 13.90
CA GLU A 13 43.86 36.31 14.53
C GLU A 13 42.74 36.26 15.59
N ALA A 14 42.55 37.34 16.35
CA ALA A 14 41.44 37.46 17.29
C ALA A 14 40.09 37.56 16.58
N ALA A 15 39.98 38.40 15.54
CA ALA A 15 38.77 38.53 14.73
C ALA A 15 38.47 37.24 13.95
N THR A 16 39.50 36.52 13.48
CA THR A 16 39.34 35.22 12.81
C THR A 16 38.92 34.15 13.82
N SER A 17 39.48 34.11 15.03
CA SER A 17 39.05 33.18 16.08
C SER A 17 37.63 33.45 16.56
N GLU A 18 37.24 34.72 16.66
CA GLU A 18 35.88 35.13 17.07
C GLU A 18 34.86 34.79 15.96
N ALA A 19 35.20 35.02 14.69
CA ALA A 19 34.36 34.63 13.55
C ALA A 19 34.23 33.11 13.39
N VAL A 20 35.30 32.34 13.67
CA VAL A 20 35.28 30.88 13.66
C VAL A 20 34.46 30.33 14.83
N ALA A 21 34.56 30.92 16.02
CA ALA A 21 33.74 30.53 17.17
C ALA A 21 32.25 30.85 16.99
N GLU A 22 31.91 31.96 16.33
CA GLU A 22 30.52 32.27 15.96
C GLU A 22 29.96 31.30 14.90
N ASP A 23 30.78 30.87 13.94
CA ASP A 23 30.36 29.92 12.92
C ASP A 23 30.22 28.49 13.45
N GLU A 24 31.11 28.07 14.35
CA GLU A 24 30.97 26.81 15.09
C GLU A 24 29.75 26.83 16.01
N GLY A 25 29.45 27.95 16.68
CA GLY A 25 28.24 28.10 17.48
C GLY A 25 26.96 28.07 16.64
N ARG A 26 26.98 28.67 15.46
CA ARG A 26 25.85 28.69 14.51
C ARG A 26 25.61 27.34 13.87
N THR A 27 26.67 26.62 13.53
CA THR A 27 26.60 25.25 12.98
C THR A 27 26.20 24.25 14.06
N ALA A 28 26.75 24.33 15.27
CA ALA A 28 26.32 23.50 16.40
C ALA A 28 24.85 23.77 16.77
N GLY A 29 24.41 25.05 16.73
CA GLY A 29 23.02 25.41 16.95
C GLY A 29 22.09 24.90 15.84
N ALA A 30 22.50 24.98 14.58
CA ALA A 30 21.73 24.45 13.44
C ALA A 30 21.65 22.91 13.50
N VAL A 31 22.73 22.23 13.88
CA VAL A 31 22.77 20.78 14.05
C VAL A 31 21.92 20.34 15.24
N ALA A 32 21.95 21.05 16.37
CA ALA A 32 21.11 20.75 17.53
C ALA A 32 19.62 20.97 17.26
N VAL A 33 19.26 22.01 16.48
CA VAL A 33 17.88 22.24 16.03
C VAL A 33 17.45 21.19 15.00
N GLU A 34 18.37 20.75 14.13
CA GLU A 34 18.09 19.67 13.19
C GLU A 34 17.99 18.31 13.88
N GLU A 35 18.80 18.00 14.89
CA GLU A 35 18.68 16.81 15.74
C GLU A 35 17.39 16.81 16.55
N ALA A 36 17.04 17.92 17.22
CA ALA A 36 15.76 18.04 17.93
C ALA A 36 14.55 17.87 16.98
N ASN A 37 14.62 18.43 15.76
CA ASN A 37 13.60 18.23 14.72
C ASN A 37 13.61 16.81 14.15
N ARG A 38 14.76 16.12 14.11
CA ARG A 38 14.91 14.71 13.69
C ARG A 38 14.31 13.77 14.75
N ASP A 39 14.46 14.11 16.03
CA ASP A 39 13.89 13.40 17.16
C ASP A 39 12.36 13.56 17.23
N ASP A 40 11.85 14.75 16.89
CA ASP A 40 10.41 15.02 16.79
C ASP A 40 9.77 14.45 15.50
N ALA A 41 10.52 14.31 14.40
CA ALA A 41 10.06 13.68 13.17
C ALA A 41 9.82 12.16 13.30
N GLY A 42 10.37 11.53 14.34
CA GLY A 42 10.07 10.15 14.73
C GLY A 42 8.83 9.99 15.62
N ARG A 43 8.26 11.10 16.14
CA ARG A 43 7.07 11.11 17.00
C ARG A 43 5.76 11.15 16.20
N GLY A 44 5.75 10.47 15.05
CA GLY A 44 4.53 10.21 14.29
C GLY A 44 3.63 9.24 15.04
N SER A 45 2.62 9.79 15.75
CA SER A 45 1.41 9.08 16.19
C SER A 45 1.61 7.72 16.86
N THR A 46 2.23 7.68 18.04
CA THR A 46 2.17 6.52 18.94
C THR A 46 0.98 6.60 19.90
N ASP A 47 -0.17 7.10 19.46
CA ASP A 47 -1.33 7.35 20.34
C ASP A 47 -2.54 6.44 20.13
N ASP A 48 -2.52 5.52 19.18
CA ASP A 48 -3.59 4.52 19.03
C ASP A 48 -3.01 3.10 19.01
N GLN A 49 -2.67 2.58 20.20
CA GLN A 49 -2.84 1.14 20.44
C GLN A 49 -4.35 0.85 20.38
N ASP A 50 -4.87 0.81 19.16
CA ASP A 50 -6.22 0.40 18.81
C ASP A 50 -6.46 -1.00 19.42
N PRO A 51 -7.33 -1.17 20.43
CA PRO A 51 -7.55 -2.44 21.14
C PRO A 51 -8.30 -3.48 20.29
N ASP A 52 -8.54 -3.17 19.04
CA ASP A 52 -9.33 -3.95 18.13
C ASP A 52 -8.39 -4.68 17.17
N ALA A 53 -8.14 -5.94 17.50
CA ALA A 53 -7.25 -6.88 16.82
C ALA A 53 -7.64 -7.27 15.37
N TRP A 54 -8.49 -6.47 14.72
CA TRP A 54 -8.93 -6.62 13.34
C TRP A 54 -8.17 -5.61 12.48
N GLY A 55 -7.49 -6.09 11.44
CA GLY A 55 -6.70 -5.19 10.57
C GLY A 55 -7.58 -4.11 9.94
N LEU A 56 -7.05 -2.88 9.80
CA LEU A 56 -7.74 -1.71 9.22
C LEU A 56 -8.53 -2.05 7.93
N GLN A 57 -7.95 -2.91 7.10
CA GLN A 57 -8.57 -3.40 5.86
C GLN A 57 -9.88 -4.17 6.12
N ALA A 58 -9.89 -5.09 7.09
CA ALA A 58 -11.11 -5.79 7.50
C ALA A 58 -12.17 -4.79 7.99
N LYS A 59 -11.74 -3.69 8.62
CA LYS A 59 -12.62 -2.58 9.03
C LYS A 59 -13.36 -1.94 7.89
N ILE A 60 -12.60 -1.53 6.91
CA ILE A 60 -13.14 -0.81 5.76
C ILE A 60 -14.07 -1.73 4.96
N PHE A 61 -13.65 -2.96 4.66
CA PHE A 61 -14.50 -3.90 3.92
C PHE A 61 -15.76 -4.28 4.71
N GLY A 62 -15.64 -4.50 6.03
CA GLY A 62 -16.78 -4.81 6.90
C GLY A 62 -17.79 -3.67 6.95
N ALA A 63 -17.34 -2.43 7.09
CA ALA A 63 -18.19 -1.25 7.09
C ALA A 63 -18.98 -1.09 5.78
N ILE A 64 -18.31 -1.27 4.64
CA ILE A 64 -18.96 -1.19 3.32
C ILE A 64 -19.98 -2.33 3.14
N ALA A 65 -19.67 -3.55 3.58
CA ALA A 65 -20.59 -4.67 3.51
C ALA A 65 -21.87 -4.40 4.33
N VAL A 66 -21.72 -3.89 5.56
CA VAL A 66 -22.86 -3.49 6.41
C VAL A 66 -23.67 -2.39 5.75
N PHE A 67 -23.01 -1.36 5.21
CA PHE A 67 -23.69 -0.27 4.49
C PHE A 67 -24.52 -0.80 3.31
N MET A 68 -23.97 -1.71 2.50
CA MET A 68 -24.69 -2.32 1.39
C MET A 68 -25.93 -3.12 1.86
N VAL A 69 -25.84 -3.85 2.98
CA VAL A 69 -27.01 -4.54 3.57
C VAL A 69 -28.06 -3.54 4.01
N VAL A 70 -27.67 -2.46 4.70
CA VAL A 70 -28.61 -1.43 5.15
C VAL A 70 -29.36 -0.82 3.98
N ILE A 71 -28.65 -0.44 2.90
CA ILE A 71 -29.31 0.09 1.70
C ILE A 71 -30.19 -0.96 1.04
N ALA A 72 -29.77 -2.23 0.96
CA ALA A 72 -30.58 -3.31 0.41
C ALA A 72 -31.93 -3.44 1.14
N VAL A 73 -31.90 -3.37 2.48
CA VAL A 73 -33.10 -3.41 3.32
C VAL A 73 -33.98 -2.19 3.08
N VAL A 74 -33.41 -0.98 3.10
CA VAL A 74 -34.17 0.26 2.84
C VAL A 74 -34.78 0.24 1.44
N TYR A 75 -34.01 -0.19 0.43
CA TYR A 75 -34.44 -0.29 -0.95
C TYR A 75 -35.59 -1.28 -1.12
N TRP A 76 -35.53 -2.44 -0.45
CA TRP A 76 -36.61 -3.42 -0.48
C TRP A 76 -37.94 -2.81 -0.01
N PHE A 77 -37.94 -2.09 1.11
CA PHE A 77 -39.15 -1.45 1.65
C PHE A 77 -39.67 -0.27 0.81
N MET A 78 -38.80 0.38 0.03
CA MET A 78 -39.18 1.52 -0.81
C MET A 78 -39.66 1.06 -2.19
N SER A 79 -38.88 0.21 -2.85
CA SER A 79 -39.03 -0.08 -4.28
C SER A 79 -39.77 -1.39 -4.56
N TYR A 80 -39.75 -2.37 -3.64
CA TYR A 80 -40.30 -3.72 -3.84
C TYR A 80 -39.86 -4.42 -5.14
N GLU A 81 -38.75 -3.96 -5.73
CA GLU A 81 -38.19 -4.50 -6.97
C GLU A 81 -37.16 -5.57 -6.65
N ALA A 82 -37.39 -6.78 -7.17
CA ALA A 82 -36.53 -7.93 -6.90
C ALA A 82 -35.15 -7.79 -7.55
N ALA A 83 -35.07 -7.15 -8.73
CA ALA A 83 -33.82 -7.01 -9.47
C ALA A 83 -32.79 -6.16 -8.71
N GLY A 84 -33.17 -4.94 -8.28
CA GLY A 84 -32.27 -4.05 -7.56
C GLY A 84 -31.84 -4.62 -6.20
N THR A 85 -32.78 -5.22 -5.47
CA THR A 85 -32.49 -5.85 -4.17
C THR A 85 -31.50 -7.00 -4.31
N THR A 86 -31.61 -7.80 -5.38
CA THR A 86 -30.67 -8.89 -5.65
C THR A 86 -29.26 -8.37 -5.94
N PHE A 87 -29.12 -7.32 -6.76
CA PHE A 87 -27.81 -6.72 -7.03
C PHE A 87 -27.16 -6.14 -5.77
N LEU A 88 -27.94 -5.48 -4.90
CA LEU A 88 -27.45 -4.97 -3.62
C LEU A 88 -27.05 -6.11 -2.68
N ALA A 89 -27.86 -7.16 -2.58
CA ALA A 89 -27.54 -8.34 -1.76
C ALA A 89 -26.26 -9.06 -2.24
N VAL A 90 -26.10 -9.24 -3.54
CA VAL A 90 -24.89 -9.84 -4.12
C VAL A 90 -23.66 -8.95 -3.88
N SER A 91 -23.81 -7.64 -4.03
CA SER A 91 -22.72 -6.67 -3.75
C SER A 91 -22.30 -6.72 -2.28
N ALA A 92 -23.27 -6.73 -1.37
CA ALA A 92 -23.03 -6.88 0.06
C ALA A 92 -22.28 -8.18 0.38
N LEU A 93 -22.68 -9.29 -0.25
CA LEU A 93 -22.01 -10.58 -0.07
C LEU A 93 -20.58 -10.57 -0.63
N MET A 94 -20.38 -10.05 -1.83
CA MET A 94 -19.06 -9.91 -2.45
C MET A 94 -18.09 -9.08 -1.62
N THR A 95 -18.57 -7.97 -1.03
CA THR A 95 -17.75 -7.15 -0.13
C THR A 95 -17.60 -7.78 1.26
N GLY A 96 -18.58 -8.57 1.71
CA GLY A 96 -18.53 -9.29 2.98
C GLY A 96 -17.50 -10.43 3.00
N VAL A 97 -17.30 -11.14 1.89
CA VAL A 97 -16.31 -12.23 1.78
C VAL A 97 -14.89 -11.80 2.20
N PRO A 98 -14.27 -10.73 1.64
CA PRO A 98 -12.96 -10.28 2.07
C PRO A 98 -12.96 -9.75 3.51
N ALA A 99 -14.03 -9.09 3.97
CA ALA A 99 -14.14 -8.65 5.36
C ALA A 99 -14.06 -9.83 6.34
N LEU A 100 -14.79 -10.92 6.05
CA LEU A 100 -14.75 -12.15 6.82
C LEU A 100 -13.39 -12.85 6.72
N TYR A 101 -12.79 -12.89 5.53
CA TYR A 101 -11.50 -13.54 5.31
C TYR A 101 -10.35 -12.82 6.03
N LEU A 102 -10.33 -11.49 6.04
CA LEU A 102 -9.31 -10.69 6.73
C LEU A 102 -9.60 -10.59 8.23
N GLY A 103 -10.87 -10.57 8.63
CA GLY A 103 -11.29 -10.55 10.02
C GLY A 103 -11.18 -11.92 10.71
N TRP A 104 -11.01 -13.02 9.96
CA TRP A 104 -10.83 -14.33 10.53
C TRP A 104 -9.53 -14.38 11.34
N PRO A 105 -9.58 -14.68 12.65
CA PRO A 105 -8.38 -14.78 13.47
C PRO A 105 -7.53 -15.96 12.98
N ARG A 106 -6.50 -15.67 12.19
CA ARG A 106 -5.44 -16.65 11.93
C ARG A 106 -4.69 -16.85 13.23
N ASN A 107 -4.49 -18.11 13.63
CA ASN A 107 -3.60 -18.46 14.72
C ASN A 107 -2.27 -17.72 14.44
N ARG A 108 -1.91 -16.78 15.33
CA ARG A 108 -0.88 -15.74 15.16
C ARG A 108 0.53 -16.34 15.18
N GLY A 109 0.81 -17.20 14.20
CA GLY A 109 2.08 -17.87 14.06
C GLY A 109 3.02 -17.23 13.05
N ASP A 110 2.55 -16.43 12.07
CA ASP A 110 3.45 -16.10 10.94
C ASP A 110 3.18 -14.82 10.13
N ARG A 111 2.14 -14.03 10.37
CA ARG A 111 1.82 -12.90 9.47
C ARG A 111 1.19 -11.70 10.18
N ALA A 112 1.81 -11.24 11.26
CA ALA A 112 1.67 -9.82 11.56
C ALA A 112 2.24 -9.08 10.34
N ALA A 113 1.42 -8.29 9.64
CA ALA A 113 1.94 -7.41 8.60
C ALA A 113 3.12 -6.66 9.23
N PRO A 114 4.30 -6.59 8.59
CA PRO A 114 5.42 -5.84 9.14
C PRO A 114 4.88 -4.45 9.42
N GLN A 115 4.92 -4.06 10.69
CA GLN A 115 4.64 -2.70 11.07
C GLN A 115 5.53 -1.84 10.18
N VAL A 116 4.95 -0.80 9.60
CA VAL A 116 5.62 0.04 8.60
C VAL A 116 6.63 0.95 9.30
N HIS A 117 7.59 0.37 9.99
CA HIS A 117 8.86 0.98 10.33
C HIS A 117 9.85 0.45 9.31
N HIS A 118 9.83 1.07 8.13
CA HIS A 118 10.95 0.94 7.22
C HIS A 118 12.05 1.84 7.78
N GLU A 119 13.07 1.20 8.34
CA GLU A 119 14.34 1.87 8.62
C GLU A 119 14.82 2.52 7.30
N PRO A 120 15.22 3.81 7.27
CA PRO A 120 15.68 4.45 6.05
C PRO A 120 16.92 3.73 5.52
N GLY A 121 16.75 2.88 4.51
CA GLY A 121 17.82 2.05 3.94
C GLY A 121 17.48 0.56 3.76
N HIS A 122 16.34 0.09 4.28
CA HIS A 122 15.86 -1.27 3.97
C HIS A 122 15.19 -1.30 2.60
N ASP A 123 15.74 -2.07 1.65
CA ASP A 123 15.11 -2.32 0.36
C ASP A 123 13.85 -3.18 0.59
N PRO A 124 12.63 -2.66 0.35
CA PRO A 124 11.38 -3.42 0.52
C PRO A 124 11.28 -4.65 -0.39
N HIS A 125 12.21 -4.80 -1.34
CA HIS A 125 12.23 -5.83 -2.36
C HIS A 125 13.11 -7.03 -2.00
N ASP A 126 13.81 -7.00 -0.87
CA ASP A 126 14.73 -8.06 -0.43
C ASP A 126 13.93 -9.31 0.06
N GLY A 127 13.36 -10.05 -0.91
CA GLY A 127 12.57 -11.25 -0.68
C GLY A 127 11.30 -11.39 -1.53
N VAL A 128 10.92 -10.37 -2.31
CA VAL A 128 9.71 -10.42 -3.15
C VAL A 128 10.09 -10.69 -4.60
N TRP A 129 9.96 -11.97 -5.01
CA TRP A 129 10.17 -12.37 -6.40
C TRP A 129 9.02 -11.88 -7.29
N PHE A 130 9.28 -10.86 -8.10
CA PHE A 130 8.35 -10.42 -9.15
C PHE A 130 8.59 -11.25 -10.42
N PRO A 131 7.57 -11.93 -10.97
CA PRO A 131 7.71 -12.61 -12.26
C PRO A 131 8.04 -11.60 -13.36
N ASP A 132 9.16 -11.80 -14.05
CA ASP A 132 9.53 -11.05 -15.25
C ASP A 132 8.44 -11.22 -16.32
N ALA A 133 8.20 -10.14 -17.10
CA ALA A 133 6.96 -9.92 -17.87
C ALA A 133 6.37 -11.18 -18.52
N SER A 134 5.16 -11.58 -18.12
CA SER A 134 4.48 -12.75 -18.67
C SER A 134 3.48 -12.35 -19.75
N ILE A 135 3.51 -13.04 -20.90
CA ILE A 135 2.56 -12.82 -22.01
C ILE A 135 1.21 -13.53 -21.79
N TRP A 136 1.13 -14.43 -20.81
CA TRP A 136 -0.06 -15.24 -20.54
C TRP A 136 -1.28 -14.48 -20.00
N PRO A 137 -1.15 -13.44 -19.15
CA PRO A 137 -2.28 -12.60 -18.76
C PRO A 137 -2.98 -11.96 -19.97
N LEU A 138 -2.23 -11.58 -21.01
CA LEU A 138 -2.80 -11.10 -22.28
C LEU A 138 -3.57 -12.21 -23.00
N ALA A 139 -3.01 -13.43 -23.08
CA ALA A 139 -3.69 -14.55 -23.71
C ALA A 139 -5.02 -14.91 -23.00
N ILE A 140 -5.05 -14.85 -21.67
CA ILE A 140 -6.28 -15.02 -20.87
C ILE A 140 -7.26 -13.89 -21.16
N GLY A 141 -6.81 -12.63 -21.18
CA GLY A 141 -7.66 -11.47 -21.48
C GLY A 141 -8.33 -11.57 -22.85
N VAL A 142 -7.56 -11.92 -23.89
CA VAL A 142 -8.07 -12.14 -25.24
C VAL A 142 -9.07 -13.29 -25.27
N SER A 143 -8.75 -14.41 -24.62
CA SER A 143 -9.65 -15.56 -24.56
C SER A 143 -10.97 -15.24 -23.84
N MET A 144 -10.92 -14.45 -22.76
CA MET A 144 -12.11 -14.00 -22.03
C MET A 144 -12.98 -13.06 -22.87
N ALA A 145 -12.36 -12.15 -23.62
CA ALA A 145 -13.07 -11.29 -24.57
C ALA A 145 -13.75 -12.12 -25.68
N LEU A 146 -13.07 -13.16 -26.18
CA LEU A 146 -13.63 -14.10 -27.15
C LEU A 146 -14.79 -14.92 -26.58
N VAL A 147 -14.71 -15.38 -25.32
CA VAL A 147 -15.82 -16.08 -24.64
C VAL A 147 -17.02 -15.16 -24.51
N GLY A 148 -16.79 -13.91 -24.05
CA GLY A 148 -17.83 -12.88 -23.99
C GLY A 148 -18.48 -12.69 -25.36
N ASN A 149 -17.68 -12.43 -26.39
CA ASN A 149 -18.16 -12.28 -27.76
C ASN A 149 -18.85 -13.55 -28.31
N GLY A 150 -18.46 -14.74 -27.86
CA GLY A 150 -19.11 -16.01 -28.23
C GLY A 150 -20.51 -16.17 -27.63
N PHE A 151 -20.80 -15.56 -26.48
CA PHE A 151 -22.17 -15.48 -25.99
C PHE A 151 -23.05 -14.58 -26.86
N LEU A 152 -22.49 -13.53 -27.47
CA LEU A 152 -23.21 -12.62 -28.37
C LEU A 152 -23.38 -13.18 -29.79
N LEU A 153 -22.30 -13.70 -30.39
CA LEU A 153 -22.25 -14.13 -31.80
C LEU A 153 -22.68 -15.59 -32.03
N GLY A 154 -22.83 -16.38 -30.95
CA GLY A 154 -23.38 -17.73 -30.98
C GLY A 154 -22.43 -18.82 -30.53
N ARG A 155 -23.00 -19.96 -30.10
CA ARG A 155 -22.30 -21.07 -29.45
C ARG A 155 -21.13 -21.67 -30.26
N TRP A 156 -21.12 -21.49 -31.58
CA TRP A 156 -20.02 -21.91 -32.45
C TRP A 156 -18.69 -21.23 -32.13
N LEU A 157 -18.72 -19.97 -31.70
CA LEU A 157 -17.53 -19.24 -31.30
C LEU A 157 -17.14 -19.53 -29.84
N LEU A 158 -18.10 -20.00 -29.03
CA LEU A 158 -17.90 -20.35 -27.62
C LEU A 158 -16.96 -21.55 -27.44
N ALA A 159 -17.12 -22.58 -28.27
CA ALA A 159 -16.28 -23.79 -28.22
C ALA A 159 -14.77 -23.50 -28.39
N PRO A 160 -14.32 -22.84 -29.48
CA PRO A 160 -12.90 -22.52 -29.65
C PRO A 160 -12.39 -21.51 -28.61
N ALA A 161 -13.24 -20.58 -28.16
CA ALA A 161 -12.88 -19.61 -27.12
C ALA A 161 -12.59 -20.29 -25.76
N LEU A 162 -13.41 -21.27 -25.36
CA LEU A 162 -13.19 -22.06 -24.15
C LEU A 162 -11.91 -22.89 -24.23
N VAL A 163 -11.62 -23.49 -25.38
CA VAL A 163 -10.36 -24.24 -25.60
C VAL A 163 -9.16 -23.32 -25.47
N LEU A 164 -9.21 -22.13 -26.08
CA LEU A 164 -8.13 -21.14 -26.01
C LEU A 164 -7.93 -20.61 -24.58
N LEU A 165 -9.03 -20.39 -23.84
CA LEU A 165 -8.98 -19.98 -22.44
C LEU A 165 -8.31 -21.06 -21.57
N ALA A 166 -8.74 -22.32 -21.71
CA ALA A 166 -8.15 -23.44 -20.99
C ALA A 166 -6.66 -23.61 -21.31
N TRP A 167 -6.27 -23.43 -22.58
CA TRP A 167 -4.88 -23.48 -22.99
C TRP A 167 -4.04 -22.34 -22.41
N SER A 168 -4.59 -21.11 -22.37
CA SER A 168 -3.93 -19.94 -21.78
C SER A 168 -3.69 -20.12 -20.27
N ILE A 169 -4.68 -20.66 -19.55
CA ILE A 169 -4.57 -20.99 -18.13
C ILE A 169 -3.52 -22.09 -17.92
N GLY A 170 -3.56 -23.16 -18.74
CA GLY A 170 -2.58 -24.24 -18.66
C GLY A 170 -1.15 -23.78 -18.94
N GLY A 171 -0.96 -22.85 -19.88
CA GLY A 171 0.33 -22.23 -20.18
C GLY A 171 0.87 -21.38 -19.03
N MET A 172 0.02 -20.57 -18.39
CA MET A 172 0.38 -19.80 -17.21
C MET A 172 0.82 -20.71 -16.05
N ILE A 173 0.05 -21.75 -15.73
CA ILE A 173 0.38 -22.70 -14.66
C ILE A 173 1.69 -23.44 -14.96
N ARG A 174 1.87 -23.90 -16.20
CA ARG A 174 3.10 -24.59 -16.61
C ARG A 174 4.31 -23.67 -16.50
N GLN A 175 4.20 -22.40 -16.90
CA GLN A 175 5.31 -21.46 -16.80
C GLN A 175 5.64 -21.12 -15.34
N GLY A 176 4.63 -21.02 -14.47
CA GLY A 176 4.84 -20.85 -13.04
C GLY A 176 5.55 -22.04 -12.39
N ARG A 177 5.32 -23.26 -12.89
CA ARG A 177 5.90 -24.48 -12.32
C ARG A 177 7.29 -24.85 -12.84
N HIS A 178 7.74 -24.27 -13.95
CA HIS A 178 9.09 -24.49 -14.49
C HIS A 178 10.17 -23.62 -13.83
N ARG A 179 9.82 -22.82 -12.83
CA ARG A 179 10.74 -21.86 -12.16
C ARG A 179 10.79 -22.00 -10.63
N LEU A 180 10.16 -23.04 -10.07
CA LEU A 180 10.29 -23.49 -8.69
C LEU A 180 11.17 -24.74 -8.65
#